data_AF-A0A4Y2GT10-F1
#
_entry.id   AF-A0A4Y2GT10-F1
#
_cell.length_a   1.000
_cell.length_b   1.000
_cell.length_c   1.000
_cell.angle_alpha   90.00
_cell.angle_beta   90.00
_cell.angle_gamma   90.00
#
_symmetry.space_group_name_H-M   'P 1'
#
loop_
_entity.id
_entity.type
_entity.pdbx_description
1 polymer ?
#
loop_
_entity_poly.entity_id
_entity_poly.type
_entity_poly.pdbx_seq_one_letter_code
_entity_poly.pdbx_strand_id
1 'polypeptide(L)'
;MNYSCSYQDEVQSALLTRKTITLFTAAVFVHGKYNTYLICSDTSEKEKNTAIAFIEKIYEEIQPNARENNFFEVIIWTDGSSSEFKNRYMTLALNLKETVHWKYFVMAHRKGVVDGIGDKAKCMVRNDVISKKSTAPIVQSAEDFANVIEKAMPSATVMLLLDKDINRDNSVWVKAKAIPGI
;
A
#
# COMPACT_ATOMS: atom_id res chain seq x y z
N MET A 1 -5.43 2.87 -2.69
CA MET A 1 -5.87 2.76 -4.11
C MET A 1 -6.39 1.34 -4.41
N ASN A 2 -7.21 1.08 -5.45
CA ASN A 2 -7.69 -0.29 -5.79
C ASN A 2 -7.41 -0.68 -7.25
N TYR A 3 -7.15 -1.97 -7.53
CA TYR A 3 -7.08 -2.59 -8.86
C TYR A 3 -8.22 -3.58 -9.04
N SER A 4 -8.92 -3.53 -10.17
CA SER A 4 -9.94 -4.51 -10.53
C SER A 4 -9.33 -5.60 -11.40
N CYS A 5 -9.40 -6.85 -10.95
CA CYS A 5 -8.96 -8.00 -11.72
C CYS A 5 -9.63 -8.00 -13.10
N SER A 6 -8.83 -8.22 -14.13
CA SER A 6 -9.28 -8.17 -15.52
C SER A 6 -9.30 -9.58 -16.09
N TYR A 7 -10.31 -9.86 -16.90
CA TYR A 7 -10.41 -11.10 -17.69
C TYR A 7 -9.91 -10.82 -19.10
N GLN A 8 -9.31 -11.83 -19.74
CA GLN A 8 -8.87 -11.72 -21.14
C GLN A 8 -10.03 -11.70 -22.12
N ASP A 9 -11.10 -12.42 -21.79
CA ASP A 9 -12.31 -12.48 -22.59
C ASP A 9 -13.29 -11.37 -22.18
N GLU A 10 -13.76 -10.62 -23.17
CA GLU A 10 -14.68 -9.50 -22.97
C GLU A 10 -16.05 -9.95 -22.43
N VAL A 11 -16.52 -11.13 -22.85
CA VAL A 11 -17.78 -11.73 -22.41
C VAL A 11 -17.68 -12.12 -20.94
N GLN A 12 -16.57 -12.75 -20.54
CA GLN A 12 -16.30 -13.05 -19.12
C GLN A 12 -16.20 -11.76 -18.29
N SER A 13 -15.53 -10.74 -18.83
CA SER A 13 -15.35 -9.45 -18.18
C SER A 13 -16.64 -8.65 -18.00
N ALA A 14 -17.68 -8.96 -18.76
CA ALA A 14 -19.01 -8.36 -18.68
C ALA A 14 -19.96 -9.14 -17.76
N LEU A 15 -19.81 -10.47 -17.68
CA LEU A 15 -20.71 -11.36 -16.93
C LEU A 15 -20.22 -11.71 -15.52
N LEU A 16 -18.90 -11.66 -15.27
CA LEU A 16 -18.33 -12.04 -13.97
C LEU A 16 -17.99 -10.82 -13.12
N THR A 17 -18.35 -10.89 -11.83
CA THR A 17 -17.98 -9.88 -10.84
C THR A 17 -16.47 -9.85 -10.68
N ARG A 18 -15.88 -8.67 -10.87
CA ARG A 18 -14.44 -8.47 -10.75
C ARG A 18 -14.04 -8.40 -9.28
N LYS A 19 -13.11 -9.25 -8.88
CA LYS A 19 -12.42 -9.09 -7.60
C LYS A 19 -11.59 -7.80 -7.61
N THR A 20 -11.53 -7.13 -6.47
CA THR A 20 -10.73 -5.92 -6.29
C THR A 20 -9.60 -6.19 -5.33
N ILE A 21 -8.41 -5.74 -5.71
CA ILE A 21 -7.20 -5.80 -4.90
C ILE A 21 -6.93 -4.39 -4.39
N THR A 22 -6.73 -4.24 -3.09
CA THR A 22 -6.30 -2.99 -2.47
C THR A 22 -4.79 -2.86 -2.62
N LEU A 23 -4.37 -1.72 -3.13
CA LEU A 23 -2.99 -1.34 -3.33
C LEU A 23 -2.67 -0.15 -2.41
N PHE A 24 -1.70 -0.35 -1.55
CA PHE A 24 -1.12 0.69 -0.71
C PHE A 24 0.28 0.98 -1.20
N THR A 25 0.57 2.26 -1.45
CA THR A 25 1.84 2.68 -2.02
C THR A 25 2.52 3.61 -1.05
N ALA A 26 3.84 3.45 -0.93
CA ALA A 26 4.66 4.31 -0.10
C ALA A 26 6.00 4.60 -0.75
N ALA A 27 6.50 5.81 -0.54
CA ALA A 27 7.88 6.16 -0.85
C ALA A 27 8.57 6.56 0.46
N VAL A 28 9.68 5.89 0.76
CA VAL A 28 10.43 6.11 1.98
C VAL A 28 11.80 6.67 1.64
N PHE A 29 12.13 7.81 2.23
CA PHE A 29 13.42 8.45 2.07
C PHE A 29 14.24 8.23 3.33
N VAL A 30 15.44 7.69 3.13
CA VAL A 30 16.40 7.40 4.18
C VAL A 30 17.78 7.84 3.70
N HIS A 31 18.36 8.86 4.33
CA HIS A 31 19.69 9.42 4.02
C HIS A 31 19.93 9.68 2.51
N GLY A 32 18.98 10.34 1.84
CA GLY A 32 19.10 10.67 0.41
C GLY A 32 18.86 9.50 -0.56
N LYS A 33 18.68 8.27 -0.07
CA LYS A 33 18.16 7.15 -0.85
C LYS A 33 16.65 7.09 -0.73
N TYR A 34 15.98 6.69 -1.80
CA TYR A 34 14.55 6.47 -1.80
C TYR A 34 14.25 5.01 -2.11
N ASN A 35 13.35 4.43 -1.32
CA ASN A 35 12.82 3.09 -1.55
C ASN A 35 11.31 3.23 -1.78
N THR A 36 10.81 2.58 -2.81
CA THR A 36 9.38 2.57 -3.13
C THR A 36 8.79 1.23 -2.74
N TYR A 37 7.65 1.25 -2.04
CA TYR A 37 6.95 0.08 -1.55
C TYR A 37 5.55 0.02 -2.13
N LEU A 38 5.14 -1.20 -2.47
CA LEU A 38 3.80 -1.51 -2.94
C LEU A 38 3.27 -2.69 -2.13
N ILE A 39 2.26 -2.45 -1.29
CA ILE A 39 1.55 -3.51 -0.59
C ILE A 39 0.30 -3.89 -1.39
N CYS A 40 0.17 -5.18 -1.66
CA CYS A 40 -1.00 -5.79 -2.28
C CYS A 40 -1.81 -6.52 -1.21
N SER A 41 -3.12 -6.24 -1.15
CA SER A 41 -4.02 -6.81 -0.16
C SER A 41 -5.38 -7.15 -0.77
N ASP A 42 -6.02 -8.20 -0.26
CA ASP A 42 -7.39 -8.59 -0.58
C ASP A 42 -8.44 -7.92 0.31
N THR A 43 -8.03 -7.14 1.30
CA THR A 43 -8.95 -6.39 2.16
C THR A 43 -9.70 -5.31 1.37
N SER A 44 -11.01 -5.19 1.62
CA SER A 44 -11.84 -4.11 1.11
C SER A 44 -11.98 -2.96 2.12
N GLU A 45 -11.58 -3.20 3.38
CA GLU A 45 -11.68 -2.24 4.48
C GLU A 45 -10.54 -1.23 4.43
N LYS A 46 -10.90 0.05 4.51
CA LYS A 46 -9.95 1.17 4.52
C LYS A 46 -9.99 1.89 5.86
N GLU A 47 -9.98 1.11 6.93
CA GLU A 47 -10.03 1.62 8.29
C GLU A 47 -8.64 1.76 8.90
N LYS A 48 -8.60 2.38 10.09
CA LYS A 48 -7.38 2.61 10.88
C LYS A 48 -6.51 1.36 11.08
N ASN A 49 -7.13 0.19 11.25
CA ASN A 49 -6.42 -1.09 11.47
C ASN A 49 -5.62 -1.47 10.23
N THR A 50 -6.27 -1.43 9.06
CA THR A 50 -5.64 -1.68 7.77
C THR A 50 -4.50 -0.70 7.51
N ALA A 51 -4.73 0.59 7.76
CA ALA A 51 -3.71 1.62 7.57
C ALA A 51 -2.48 1.41 8.48
N ILE A 52 -2.69 1.07 9.75
CA ILE A 52 -1.58 0.73 10.65
C ILE A 52 -0.86 -0.52 10.18
N ALA A 53 -1.57 -1.60 9.86
CA ALA A 53 -0.95 -2.86 9.49
C ALA A 53 -0.04 -2.70 8.26
N PHE A 54 -0.48 -1.90 7.26
CA PHE A 54 0.35 -1.54 6.12
C PHE A 54 1.60 -0.74 6.50
N ILE A 55 1.43 0.25 7.38
CA ILE A 55 2.55 1.09 7.84
C ILE A 55 3.54 0.23 8.65
N GLU A 56 3.06 -0.58 9.59
CA GLU A 56 3.86 -1.50 10.39
C GLU A 56 4.64 -2.46 9.51
N LYS A 57 4.03 -2.99 8.44
CA LYS A 57 4.73 -3.85 7.49
C LYS A 57 5.90 -3.16 6.81
N ILE A 58 5.72 -1.91 6.39
CA ILE A 58 6.80 -1.09 5.84
C ILE A 58 7.90 -0.87 6.89
N TYR A 59 7.53 -0.64 8.15
CA TYR A 59 8.50 -0.50 9.22
C TYR A 59 9.28 -1.77 9.53
N GLU A 60 8.64 -2.94 9.53
CA GLU A 60 9.32 -4.23 9.71
C GLU A 60 10.41 -4.43 8.65
N GLU A 61 10.16 -3.98 7.42
CA GLU A 61 11.12 -4.07 6.32
C GLU A 61 12.26 -3.05 6.46
N ILE A 62 11.98 -1.87 7.02
CA ILE A 62 12.99 -0.82 7.21
C ILE A 62 13.82 -1.05 8.49
N GLN A 63 13.23 -1.60 9.56
CA GLN A 63 13.83 -1.74 10.89
C GLN A 63 15.20 -2.45 10.93
N PRO A 64 15.43 -3.56 10.21
CA PRO A 64 16.72 -4.24 10.21
C PRO A 64 17.81 -3.33 9.66
N ASN A 65 17.52 -2.68 8.53
CA ASN A 65 18.40 -1.69 7.92
C ASN A 65 18.57 -0.47 8.85
N ALA A 66 17.49 -0.08 9.57
CA ALA A 66 17.40 1.06 10.47
C ALA A 66 18.27 0.90 11.75
N ARG A 67 18.31 -0.29 12.34
CA ARG A 67 19.08 -0.48 13.59
C ARG A 67 20.58 -0.53 13.35
N GLU A 68 20.99 -0.99 12.18
CA GLU A 68 22.41 -1.14 11.84
C GLU A 68 23.12 0.19 11.55
N ASN A 69 22.40 1.22 11.05
CA ASN A 69 23.02 2.51 10.66
C ASN A 69 22.57 3.74 11.45
N ASN A 70 21.97 3.58 12.64
CA ASN A 70 21.73 4.66 13.60
C ASN A 70 21.00 5.89 12.99
N PHE A 71 19.81 5.67 12.41
CA PHE A 71 19.14 6.67 11.54
C PHE A 71 18.46 7.78 12.32
N PHE A 72 18.60 8.99 11.80
CA PHE A 72 18.10 10.22 12.41
C PHE A 72 16.78 10.72 11.80
N GLU A 73 16.41 10.29 10.59
CA GLU A 73 15.20 10.79 9.93
C GLU A 73 14.67 9.79 8.87
N VAL A 74 13.41 9.39 9.01
CA VAL A 74 12.69 8.61 7.99
C VAL A 74 11.51 9.43 7.48
N ILE A 75 11.47 9.73 6.18
CA ILE A 75 10.33 10.42 5.57
C ILE A 75 9.50 9.43 4.78
N ILE A 76 8.27 9.16 5.22
CA ILE A 76 7.35 8.24 4.55
C ILE A 76 6.28 9.08 3.84
N TRP A 77 6.10 8.85 2.54
CA TRP A 77 5.01 9.41 1.75
C TRP A 77 4.03 8.29 1.43
N THR A 78 2.75 8.44 1.79
CA THR A 78 1.70 7.45 1.48
C THR A 78 0.55 8.08 0.71
N ASP A 79 -0.20 7.26 -0.03
CA ASP A 79 -1.42 7.66 -0.73
C ASP A 79 -2.65 7.04 -0.08
N GLY A 80 -3.71 7.83 0.09
CA GLY A 80 -4.95 7.42 0.76
C GLY A 80 -5.89 8.58 1.08
N SER A 81 -7.05 8.25 1.63
CA SER A 81 -8.09 9.25 1.91
C SER A 81 -7.71 10.11 3.13
N SER A 82 -8.17 11.36 3.17
CA SER A 82 -7.95 12.19 4.38
C SER A 82 -8.58 11.55 5.62
N SER A 83 -9.68 10.80 5.49
CA SER A 83 -10.31 10.07 6.61
C SER A 83 -9.45 8.92 7.15
N GLU A 84 -8.62 8.29 6.32
CA GLU A 84 -7.68 7.24 6.74
C GLU A 84 -6.53 7.82 7.58
N PHE A 85 -6.16 9.08 7.30
CA PHE A 85 -4.87 9.63 7.71
C PHE A 85 -4.94 10.84 8.64
N LYS A 86 -5.93 11.73 8.49
CA LYS A 86 -6.26 12.80 9.44
C LYS A 86 -7.18 12.28 10.53
N ASN A 87 -6.66 11.41 11.39
CA ASN A 87 -7.41 10.87 12.51
C ASN A 87 -6.52 10.73 13.76
N ARG A 88 -7.11 10.92 14.95
CA ARG A 88 -6.47 10.70 16.27
C ARG A 88 -5.73 9.37 16.42
N TYR A 89 -6.16 8.37 15.67
CA TYR A 89 -5.55 7.05 15.65
C TYR A 89 -4.16 7.08 15.04
N MET A 90 -3.97 7.85 13.97
CA MET A 90 -2.68 7.88 13.27
C MET A 90 -1.60 8.59 14.07
N THR A 91 -1.96 9.62 14.86
CA THR A 91 -1.04 10.23 15.82
C THR A 91 -0.58 9.27 16.90
N LEU A 92 -1.46 8.37 17.38
CA LEU A 92 -1.05 7.34 18.34
C LEU A 92 -0.07 6.34 17.70
N ALA A 93 -0.33 5.95 16.44
CA ALA A 93 0.53 5.06 15.67
C ALA A 93 1.96 5.64 15.49
N LEU A 94 2.03 6.94 15.17
CA LEU A 94 3.29 7.63 14.90
C LEU A 94 4.04 8.03 16.17
N ASN A 95 3.34 8.38 17.25
CA ASN A 95 3.95 8.72 18.53
C ASN A 95 4.76 7.56 19.14
N LEU A 96 4.57 6.33 18.67
CA LEU A 96 5.39 5.18 19.08
C LEU A 96 6.77 5.15 18.40
N LYS A 97 7.05 6.06 17.46
CA LYS A 97 8.26 6.05 16.62
C LYS A 97 8.82 7.48 16.49
N GLU A 98 9.69 7.86 17.44
CA GLU A 98 10.12 9.24 17.72
C GLU A 98 10.88 9.97 16.57
N THR A 99 11.20 9.31 15.46
CA THR A 99 12.05 9.86 14.37
C THR A 99 11.45 9.77 12.96
N VAL A 100 10.12 9.66 12.83
CA VAL A 100 9.46 9.54 11.52
C VAL A 100 8.65 10.77 11.15
N HIS A 101 9.02 11.38 10.02
CA HIS A 101 8.20 12.38 9.34
C HIS A 101 7.28 11.68 8.35
N TRP A 102 6.00 11.63 8.69
CA TRP A 102 5.02 11.08 7.78
C TRP A 102 4.29 12.18 7.01
N LYS A 103 4.27 12.01 5.69
CA LYS A 103 3.58 12.85 4.72
C LYS A 103 2.58 11.98 3.99
N TYR A 104 1.40 12.51 3.70
CA TYR A 104 0.41 11.78 2.93
C TYR A 104 -0.17 12.67 1.82
N PHE A 105 -0.46 12.07 0.68
CA PHE A 105 -1.17 12.73 -0.42
C PHE A 105 -2.65 12.40 -0.35
N VAL A 106 -3.50 13.41 -0.60
CA VAL A 106 -4.93 13.20 -0.72
C VAL A 106 -5.24 12.69 -2.14
N MET A 107 -5.93 11.54 -2.21
CA MET A 107 -6.38 10.82 -3.42
C MET A 107 -7.03 11.64 -4.56
N ALA A 108 -7.36 12.92 -4.34
CA ALA A 108 -8.06 13.75 -5.33
C ALA A 108 -7.12 14.46 -6.33
N HIS A 109 -5.82 14.60 -6.03
CA HIS A 109 -4.95 15.44 -6.85
C HIS A 109 -4.06 14.70 -7.86
N ARG A 110 -3.92 13.36 -7.78
CA ARG A 110 -3.14 12.50 -8.72
C ARG A 110 -1.79 13.09 -9.15
N LYS A 111 -1.10 13.75 -8.22
CA LYS A 111 0.11 14.55 -8.47
C LYS A 111 1.15 14.28 -7.37
N GLY A 112 1.30 13.02 -6.99
CA GLY A 112 2.33 12.57 -6.05
C GLY A 112 3.25 11.50 -6.64
N VAL A 113 4.47 11.41 -6.09
CA VAL A 113 5.41 10.31 -6.38
C VAL A 113 4.77 8.95 -6.12
N VAL A 114 3.89 8.89 -5.13
CA VAL A 114 3.21 7.68 -4.67
C VAL A 114 2.13 7.20 -5.66
N ASP A 115 1.40 8.13 -6.29
CA ASP A 115 0.41 7.82 -7.33
C ASP A 115 1.08 7.13 -8.54
N GLY A 116 2.28 7.60 -8.91
CA GLY A 116 3.04 7.05 -10.04
C GLY A 116 3.43 5.58 -9.85
N ILE A 117 3.76 5.17 -8.62
CA ILE A 117 4.07 3.76 -8.30
C ILE A 117 2.83 2.91 -8.53
N GLY A 118 1.70 3.36 -8.00
CA GLY A 118 0.43 2.66 -8.06
C GLY A 118 -0.10 2.52 -9.48
N ASP A 119 -0.14 3.62 -10.22
CA ASP A 119 -0.63 3.63 -11.60
C ASP A 119 0.30 2.85 -12.52
N LYS A 120 1.63 2.96 -12.36
CA LYS A 120 2.59 2.13 -13.11
C LYS A 120 2.34 0.64 -12.86
N ALA A 121 2.18 0.22 -11.61
CA ALA A 121 1.91 -1.17 -11.28
C ALA A 121 0.64 -1.70 -11.96
N LYS A 122 -0.45 -0.93 -11.88
CA LYS A 122 -1.72 -1.27 -12.54
C LYS A 122 -1.58 -1.37 -14.06
N CYS A 123 -0.89 -0.41 -14.68
CA CYS A 123 -0.67 -0.39 -16.12
C CYS A 123 0.15 -1.61 -16.56
N MET A 124 1.21 -1.96 -15.85
CA MET A 124 2.05 -3.11 -16.17
C MET A 124 1.26 -4.42 -16.08
N VAL A 125 0.58 -4.66 -14.96
CA VAL A 125 -0.24 -5.87 -14.78
C VAL A 125 -1.35 -5.93 -15.82
N ARG A 126 -2.05 -4.82 -16.08
CA ARG A 126 -3.11 -4.78 -17.08
C ARG A 126 -2.58 -5.12 -18.47
N ASN A 127 -1.46 -4.55 -18.88
CA ASN A 127 -0.85 -4.79 -20.18
C ASN A 127 -0.44 -6.26 -20.35
N ASP A 128 0.12 -6.87 -19.31
CA ASP A 128 0.51 -8.28 -19.34
C ASP A 128 -0.71 -9.20 -19.46
N VAL A 129 -1.76 -8.95 -18.66
CA VAL A 129 -3.01 -9.72 -18.68
C VAL A 129 -3.67 -9.66 -20.05
N ILE A 130 -3.77 -8.47 -20.67
CA ILE A 130 -4.47 -8.29 -21.96
C ILE A 130 -3.61 -8.62 -23.19
N SER A 131 -2.34 -8.97 -23.01
CA SER A 131 -1.41 -9.18 -24.13
C SER A 131 -1.80 -10.36 -25.06
N LYS A 132 -2.83 -11.14 -24.71
CA LYS A 132 -3.36 -12.32 -25.44
C LYS A 132 -2.28 -13.36 -25.81
N LYS A 133 -1.11 -13.31 -25.17
CA LYS A 133 -0.07 -14.32 -25.31
C LYS A 133 -0.51 -15.58 -24.58
N SER A 134 -0.09 -16.75 -25.07
CA SER A 134 -0.34 -18.03 -24.37
C SER A 134 0.25 -18.05 -22.95
N THR A 135 1.26 -17.21 -22.69
CA THR A 135 1.93 -17.04 -21.40
C THR A 135 1.39 -15.86 -20.58
N ALA A 136 0.30 -15.23 -21.01
CA ALA A 136 -0.23 -14.06 -20.31
C ALA A 136 -0.76 -14.48 -18.93
N PRO A 137 -0.36 -13.78 -17.85
CA PRO A 137 -0.71 -14.17 -16.50
C PRO A 137 -2.20 -13.98 -16.23
N ILE A 138 -2.77 -14.88 -15.44
CA ILE A 138 -4.13 -14.74 -14.91
C ILE A 138 -4.02 -14.10 -13.53
N VAL A 139 -4.62 -12.92 -13.35
CA VAL A 139 -4.57 -12.19 -12.07
C VAL A 139 -5.97 -12.14 -11.47
N GLN A 140 -6.21 -12.97 -10.44
CA GLN A 140 -7.51 -13.08 -9.77
C GLN A 140 -7.42 -12.92 -8.24
N SER A 141 -6.21 -12.82 -7.69
CA SER A 141 -5.94 -12.62 -6.27
C SER A 141 -4.85 -11.58 -6.03
N ALA A 142 -4.74 -11.11 -4.78
CA ALA A 142 -3.66 -10.23 -4.35
C ALA A 142 -2.28 -10.90 -4.51
N GLU A 143 -2.20 -12.21 -4.30
CA GLU A 143 -1.01 -13.04 -4.51
C GLU A 143 -0.59 -13.05 -5.98
N ASP A 144 -1.53 -13.30 -6.89
CA ASP A 144 -1.23 -13.28 -8.33
C ASP A 144 -0.70 -11.92 -8.76
N PHE A 145 -1.33 -10.84 -8.27
CA PHE A 145 -0.91 -9.49 -8.58
C PHE A 145 0.50 -9.21 -8.07
N ALA A 146 0.79 -9.57 -6.82
CA ALA A 146 2.10 -9.42 -6.21
C ALA A 146 3.19 -10.17 -7.00
N ASN A 147 2.93 -11.43 -7.37
CA ASN A 147 3.85 -12.27 -8.13
C ASN A 147 4.16 -11.71 -9.53
N VAL A 148 3.17 -11.11 -10.21
CA VAL A 148 3.39 -10.48 -11.52
C VAL A 148 4.21 -9.22 -11.36
N ILE A 149 3.85 -8.35 -10.41
CA ILE A 149 4.48 -7.03 -10.28
C ILE A 149 5.89 -7.11 -9.70
N GLU A 150 6.18 -8.09 -8.85
CA GLU A 150 7.53 -8.34 -8.33
C GLU A 150 8.53 -8.63 -9.47
N LYS A 151 8.10 -9.39 -10.48
CA LYS A 151 8.90 -9.66 -11.68
C LYS A 151 8.99 -8.47 -12.62
N ALA A 152 7.88 -7.73 -12.76
CA ALA A 152 7.76 -6.66 -13.74
C ALA A 152 8.39 -5.33 -13.27
N MET A 153 8.41 -5.07 -11.96
CA MET A 153 8.84 -3.80 -11.37
C MET A 153 9.89 -4.00 -10.26
N PRO A 154 11.15 -4.33 -10.62
CA PRO A 154 12.23 -4.54 -9.64
C PRO A 154 12.64 -3.27 -8.89
N SER A 155 12.21 -2.09 -9.36
CA SER A 155 12.48 -0.81 -8.71
C SER A 155 11.69 -0.59 -7.42
N ALA A 156 10.63 -1.38 -7.17
CA ALA A 156 9.82 -1.25 -5.97
C ALA A 156 9.75 -2.57 -5.20
N THR A 157 9.83 -2.49 -3.88
CA THR A 157 9.63 -3.63 -2.99
C THR A 157 8.14 -3.94 -2.91
N VAL A 158 7.77 -5.13 -3.37
CA VAL A 158 6.39 -5.60 -3.38
C VAL A 158 6.17 -6.44 -2.13
N MET A 159 5.11 -6.14 -1.39
CA MET A 159 4.74 -6.86 -0.18
C MET A 159 3.30 -7.35 -0.30
N LEU A 160 3.06 -8.55 0.23
CA LEU A 160 1.72 -9.09 0.37
C LEU A 160 1.27 -8.96 1.82
N LEU A 161 0.07 -8.42 2.03
CA LEU A 161 -0.59 -8.45 3.33
C LEU A 161 -2.06 -8.83 3.12
N LEU A 162 -2.44 -10.02 3.55
CA LEU A 162 -3.81 -10.50 3.38
C LEU A 162 -4.69 -10.03 4.54
N ASP A 163 -5.99 -9.99 4.32
CA ASP A 163 -6.97 -9.53 5.30
C ASP A 163 -6.92 -10.33 6.61
N LYS A 164 -6.62 -11.63 6.51
CA LYS A 164 -6.42 -12.52 7.66
C LYS A 164 -5.23 -12.13 8.56
N ASP A 165 -4.26 -11.40 8.00
CA ASP A 165 -3.03 -10.99 8.70
C ASP A 165 -3.20 -9.61 9.36
N ILE A 166 -4.33 -8.93 9.13
CA ILE A 166 -4.63 -7.62 9.71
C ILE A 166 -5.25 -7.82 11.09
N ASN A 167 -4.53 -7.38 12.12
CA ASN A 167 -5.06 -7.36 13.48
C ASN A 167 -6.15 -6.28 13.63
N ARG A 168 -7.36 -6.69 14.00
CA ARG A 168 -8.52 -5.81 14.19
C ARG A 168 -8.84 -5.52 15.65
N ASP A 169 -7.93 -5.83 16.57
CA ASP A 169 -8.10 -5.50 17.99
C ASP A 169 -8.20 -3.98 18.18
N ASN A 170 -9.34 -3.55 18.73
CA ASN A 170 -9.61 -2.14 18.97
C ASN A 170 -9.09 -1.63 20.33
N SER A 171 -8.51 -2.50 21.17
CA SER A 171 -8.05 -2.17 22.52
C SER A 171 -7.01 -1.04 22.53
N VAL A 172 -6.11 -1.03 21.53
CA VAL A 172 -5.04 -0.03 21.38
C VAL A 172 -5.61 1.37 21.15
N TRP A 173 -6.74 1.46 20.44
CA TRP A 173 -7.35 2.73 20.03
C TRP A 173 -8.11 3.46 21.12
N VAL A 174 -8.46 2.77 22.20
CA VAL A 174 -9.13 3.39 23.36
C VAL A 174 -8.25 4.49 23.97
N LYS A 175 -6.93 4.37 23.82
CA LYS A 175 -5.95 5.33 24.32
C LYS A 175 -5.75 6.54 23.39
N ALA A 176 -6.33 6.54 22.18
CA ALA A 176 -6.13 7.61 21.21
C ALA A 176 -6.90 8.89 21.63
N LYS A 177 -6.15 9.95 21.95
CA LYS A 177 -6.70 11.26 22.29
C LYS A 177 -7.10 12.03 21.04
N ALA A 178 -8.22 12.74 21.09
CA ALA A 178 -8.62 13.66 20.02
C ALA A 178 -7.54 14.73 19.81
N ILE A 179 -7.29 15.10 18.55
CA ILE A 179 -6.33 16.14 18.19
C ILE A 179 -7.11 17.46 18.10
N PRO A 180 -6.82 18.47 18.93
CA PRO A 180 -7.53 19.75 18.85
C PRO A 180 -7.33 20.41 17.48
N GLY A 181 -8.41 20.77 16.78
CA GLY A 181 -8.35 21.49 15.51
C GLY A 181 -8.30 20.63 14.24
N ILE A 182 -8.43 19.30 14.37
CA ILE A 182 -8.77 18.35 13.29
C ILE A 182 -10.10 17.70 13.67
#